data_AF-A0AAP8N5M6-F1
#
_entry.id   AF-A0AAP8N5M6-F1
#
_cell.length_a   1.000
_cell.length_b   1.000
_cell.length_c   1.000
_cell.angle_alpha   90.00
_cell.angle_beta   90.00
_cell.angle_gamma   90.00
#
_symmetry.space_group_name_H-M   'P 1'
#
loop_
_entity.id
_entity.type
_entity.pdbx_description
1 polymer ?
#
loop_
_entity_poly.entity_id
_entity_poly.type
_entity_poly.pdbx_seq_one_letter_code
_entity_poly.pdbx_strand_id
1 'polypeptide(L)' 'EQQIATVWQDVLELQQVGRDDHFFELGGHSLLATQAVSRLRKLTACTLSLRDLFGHPRLKDLAAWIARQQGTPEPNGHGV' A
#
# COMPACT_ATOMS: atom_id res chain seq x y z
N GLU A 1 6.61 -3.75 2.85
CA GLU A 1 6.25 -2.53 3.62
C GLU A 1 7.00 -1.26 3.19
N GLN A 2 8.33 -1.29 3.02
CA GLN A 2 9.11 -0.07 2.66
C GLN A 2 8.64 0.64 1.40
N GLN A 3 8.32 -0.08 0.32
CA GLN A 3 7.79 0.53 -0.91
C GLN A 3 6.46 1.27 -0.68
N ILE A 4 5.62 0.78 0.23
CA ILE A 4 4.35 1.42 0.59
C ILE A 4 4.64 2.71 1.36
N ALA A 5 5.59 2.67 2.29
CA ALA A 5 6.01 3.82 3.06
C ALA A 5 6.58 4.92 2.15
N THR A 6 7.34 4.57 1.12
CA THR A 6 7.86 5.54 0.14
C THR A 6 6.73 6.23 -0.62
N VAL A 7 5.70 5.49 -1.04
CA VAL A 7 4.54 6.11 -1.70
C VAL A 7 3.81 7.06 -0.76
N TRP A 8 3.65 6.69 0.51
CA TRP A 8 3.00 7.53 1.50
C TRP A 8 3.81 8.80 1.78
N GLN A 9 5.13 8.69 1.90
CA GLN A 9 6.04 9.84 2.06
C GLN A 9 5.90 10.83 0.90
N ASP A 10 5.89 10.34 -0.34
CA ASP A 10 5.75 11.20 -1.52
C ASP A 10 4.37 11.87 -1.61
N VAL A 11 3.30 11.12 -1.31
CA VAL A 11 1.93 11.62 -1.41
C VAL A 11 1.57 12.56 -0.25
N LEU A 12 2.08 12.31 0.96
CA LEU A 12 1.82 13.11 2.15
C LEU A 12 2.87 14.21 2.36
N GLU A 13 3.90 14.27 1.50
CA GLU A 13 5.04 15.19 1.62
C GLU A 13 5.76 15.09 2.99
N LEU A 14 5.90 13.86 3.48
CA LEU A 14 6.52 13.56 4.77
C LEU A 14 7.93 13.00 4.61
N GLN A 15 8.82 13.37 5.55
CA GLN A 15 10.20 12.87 5.58
C GLN A 15 10.29 11.39 5.96
N GLN A 16 9.39 10.92 6.82
CA GLN A 16 9.36 9.53 7.27
C GLN A 16 7.94 9.13 7.63
N VAL A 17 7.59 7.89 7.31
CA VAL A 17 6.34 7.24 7.73
C VAL A 17 6.72 5.96 8.45
N GLY A 18 6.34 5.85 9.71
CA GLY A 18 6.48 4.67 10.53
C GLY A 18 5.38 3.64 10.24
N ARG A 19 5.64 2.42 10.68
CA ARG A 19 4.73 1.28 10.43
C ARG A 19 3.40 1.36 11.20
N ASP A 20 3.38 2.07 12.32
CA ASP A 20 2.14 2.26 13.11
C ASP A 20 1.39 3.53 12.72
N ASP A 21 1.99 4.38 11.87
CA ASP A 21 1.37 5.62 11.44
C ASP A 21 0.13 5.37 10.61
N HIS A 22 -0.85 6.23 10.86
CA HIS A 22 -2.16 6.17 10.26
C HIS A 22 -2.25 7.20 9.13
N PHE A 23 -2.57 6.75 7.92
CA PHE A 23 -2.59 7.59 6.71
C PHE A 23 -3.39 8.89 6.90
N PHE A 24 -4.56 8.78 7.54
CA PHE A 24 -5.46 9.92 7.76
C PHE A 24 -5.02 10.83 8.92
N GLU A 25 -4.29 10.32 9.91
CA GLU A 25 -3.76 11.16 11.01
C GLU A 25 -2.53 11.96 10.55
N LEU A 26 -1.80 11.42 9.57
CA LEU A 26 -0.70 12.09 8.89
C LEU A 26 -1.14 13.20 7.90
N GLY A 27 -2.45 13.49 7.81
CA GLY A 27 -2.99 14.49 6.87
C GLY A 27 -3.51 13.90 5.56
N GLY A 28 -3.55 12.58 5.41
CA GLY A 28 -4.13 11.90 4.26
C GLY A 28 -5.62 12.14 4.13
N HIS A 29 -6.08 12.55 2.95
CA HIS A 29 -7.50 12.74 2.62
C HIS A 29 -7.87 12.02 1.33
N SER A 30 -9.14 12.03 0.92
CA SER A 30 -9.67 11.23 -0.20
C SER A 30 -8.88 11.36 -1.51
N LEU A 31 -8.39 12.56 -1.84
CA LEU A 31 -7.58 12.80 -3.03
C LEU A 31 -6.19 12.18 -2.90
N LEU A 32 -5.49 12.41 -1.78
CA LEU A 32 -4.19 11.79 -1.49
C LEU A 32 -4.30 10.26 -1.43
N ALA A 33 -5.34 9.75 -0.77
CA ALA A 33 -5.61 8.32 -0.71
C ALA A 33 -5.84 7.72 -2.09
N THR A 34 -6.58 8.40 -2.97
CA THR A 34 -6.77 7.96 -4.37
C THR A 34 -5.45 7.92 -5.13
N GLN A 35 -4.58 8.94 -4.94
CA GLN A 35 -3.25 8.98 -5.55
C GLN A 35 -2.35 7.86 -5.03
N ALA A 36 -2.31 7.66 -3.70
CA ALA A 36 -1.56 6.59 -3.06
C ALA A 36 -2.03 5.21 -3.57
N VAL A 37 -3.34 4.97 -3.60
CA VAL A 37 -3.93 3.73 -4.13
C VAL A 37 -3.51 3.50 -5.57
N SER A 38 -3.62 4.52 -6.44
CA SER A 38 -3.22 4.40 -7.85
C SER A 38 -1.75 4.02 -8.02
N ARG A 39 -0.85 4.63 -7.24
CA ARG A 39 0.60 4.32 -7.25
C ARG A 39 0.89 2.93 -6.69
N LEU A 40 0.26 2.56 -5.57
CA LEU A 40 0.42 1.25 -4.95
C LEU A 40 -0.04 0.13 -5.88
N ARG A 41 -1.19 0.28 -6.56
CA ARG A 41 -1.68 -0.68 -7.56
C ARG A 41 -0.65 -0.95 -8.66
N LYS A 42 -0.01 0.12 -9.17
CA LYS A 42 1.05 0.00 -10.20
C LYS A 42 2.29 -0.72 -9.67
N LEU A 43 2.69 -0.47 -8.43
CA LEU A 43 3.88 -1.08 -7.82
C LEU A 43 3.68 -2.55 -7.43
N THR A 44 2.47 -2.91 -7.03
CA THR A 44 2.18 -4.18 -6.35
C THR A 44 1.41 -5.16 -7.22
N ALA A 45 0.94 -4.73 -8.39
CA ALA A 45 -0.05 -5.42 -9.23
C ALA A 45 -1.33 -5.85 -8.47
N CYS A 46 -1.54 -5.33 -7.26
CA CYS A 46 -2.67 -5.67 -6.41
C CYS A 46 -3.87 -4.80 -6.75
N THR A 47 -5.07 -5.36 -6.67
CA THR A 47 -6.34 -4.63 -6.84
C THR A 47 -6.71 -3.86 -5.57
N LEU A 48 -5.85 -2.94 -5.14
CA LEU A 48 -6.09 -2.11 -3.97
C LEU A 48 -7.18 -1.07 -4.29
N SER A 49 -8.19 -0.95 -3.42
CA SER A 49 -9.25 0.05 -3.51
C SER A 49 -9.16 1.08 -2.39
N LEU A 50 -9.84 2.22 -2.56
CA LEU A 50 -9.93 3.24 -1.51
C LEU A 50 -10.56 2.64 -0.22
N ARG A 51 -11.58 1.79 -0.36
CA ARG A 51 -12.21 1.07 0.76
C ARG A 51 -11.19 0.24 1.56
N ASP A 52 -10.24 -0.42 0.89
CA ASP A 52 -9.23 -1.24 1.57
C ASP A 52 -8.26 -0.37 2.35
N LEU A 53 -7.88 0.80 1.81
CA LEU A 53 -7.06 1.78 2.54
C LEU A 53 -7.80 2.35 3.75
N PHE A 54 -9.10 2.62 3.64
CA PHE A 54 -9.93 3.03 4.79
C PHE A 54 -10.10 1.90 5.83
N GLY A 55 -10.15 0.64 5.40
CA GLY A 55 -10.22 -0.52 6.30
C GLY A 55 -8.89 -0.87 6.97
N HIS A 56 -7.77 -0.56 6.29
CA HIS A 56 -6.41 -0.80 6.75
C HIS A 56 -5.59 0.50 6.70
N PRO A 57 -5.92 1.50 7.53
CA PRO A 57 -5.36 2.83 7.43
C PRO A 57 -3.96 2.97 8.02
N ARG A 58 -3.46 1.96 8.73
CA ARG A 58 -2.10 1.89 9.26
C ARG A 58 -1.18 1.21 8.26
N LEU A 59 0.05 1.69 8.16
CA LEU A 59 1.00 1.17 7.17
C LEU A 59 1.26 -0.34 7.31
N LYS A 60 1.46 -0.83 8.55
CA LYS A 60 1.67 -2.27 8.82
C LYS A 60 0.48 -3.12 8.38
N ASP A 61 -0.74 -2.64 8.60
CA ASP A 61 -1.97 -3.36 8.30
C ASP A 61 -2.21 -3.40 6.80
N LEU A 62 -2.01 -2.26 6.12
CA LEU A 62 -2.08 -2.20 4.66
C LEU A 62 -1.02 -3.08 4.00
N ALA A 63 0.21 -3.05 4.51
CA ALA A 63 1.30 -3.86 4.00
C ALA A 63 1.02 -5.36 4.15
N ALA A 64 0.51 -5.78 5.31
CA ALA A 64 0.10 -7.16 5.53
C ALA A 64 -1.05 -7.57 4.61
N TRP A 65 -2.06 -6.70 4.43
CA TRP A 65 -3.17 -6.95 3.52
C TRP A 65 -2.70 -7.12 2.07
N ILE A 66 -1.87 -6.19 1.57
CA ILE A 66 -1.31 -6.25 0.22
C ILE A 66 -0.46 -7.52 0.05
N ALA A 67 0.39 -7.86 1.02
CA ALA A 67 1.22 -9.07 0.95
C ALA A 67 0.37 -10.35 0.85
N ARG A 68 -0.79 -10.40 1.52
CA ARG A 68 -1.74 -11.51 1.42
C ARG A 68 -2.40 -11.60 0.04
N GLN A 69 -2.67 -10.46 -0.59
CA GLN A 69 -3.21 -10.41 -1.96
C GLN A 69 -2.15 -10.80 -3.01
N GLN A 70 -0.86 -10.67 -2.67
CA GLN A 70 0.27 -11.05 -3.53
C GLN A 70 0.68 -12.53 -3.43
N GLY A 71 0.13 -13.32 -2.50
CA GLY A 71 0.37 -14.77 -2.47
C GLY A 71 -0.47 -15.45 -3.56
N THR A 72 0.08 -16.09 -4.59
CA THR A 72 1.32 -16.89 -4.71
C THR A 72 1.88 -16.70 -6.13
N PRO A 73 3.17 -16.35 -6.35
CA PRO A 73 3.81 -16.77 -7.60
C PRO A 73 3.96 -18.29 -7.50
N GLU A 74 3.16 -19.07 -8.22
CA GLU A 74 3.42 -20.50 -8.40
C GLU A 74 4.87 -20.66 -8.87
N PRO A 75 5.78 -21.29 -8.08
CA PRO A 75 7.07 -21.67 -8.58
C PRO A 75 6.90 -23.04 -9.23
N ASN A 76 6.33 -23.10 -10.44
CA ASN A 76 6.58 -24.26 -11.29
C ASN A 76 6.58 -23.88 -12.77
N GLY A 77 7.77 -23.56 -13.26
CA GLY A 77 8.07 -23.72 -14.67
C GLY A 77 7.89 -25.20 -15.03
N HIS A 78 6.83 -25.52 -15.76
CA HIS A 78 6.81 -26.73 -16.54
C HIS A 78 7.68 -26.50 -17.78
N GLY A 79 8.99 -26.58 -17.58
CA GLY A 79 9.87 -27.01 -18.65
C GLY A 79 9.74 -28.51 -18.76
N VAL A 80 9.06 -28.96 -19.81
CA VAL A 80 9.43 -30.06 -20.71
C VAL A 80 8.74 -29.86 -22.05
#